data_AF-Q026R7-F1
#
_entry.id   AF-Q026R7-F1
#
_cell.length_a   1.000
_cell.length_b   1.000
_cell.length_c   1.000
_cell.angle_alpha   90.00
_cell.angle_beta   90.00
_cell.angle_gamma   90.00
#
_symmetry.space_group_name_H-M   'P 1'
#
loop_
_entity.id
_entity.type
_entity.pdbx_description
1 polymer ?
#
loop_
_entity_poly.entity_id
_entity_poly.type
_entity_poly.pdbx_seq_one_letter_code
_entity_poly.pdbx_strand_id
1 'polypeptide(L)'
;MNKEATNSRPSPSPQSEPRPSESDLAPHVNPRVGFFSPLPPARTGVADYSEALLRELRTHGRVDIAPSHCDVALYHLGNNSLHAEIYRRALAEPGVAVLHDAVLQHFFLGQLGETAYIDEFVYNYGEWNRDLALDLWRRRAGSASDDRYFRYPMLKRIAERSRAVVVHNPAAAQAVRDHAPDARIVQIPHLFSAPALPDAAAAFAFRRQLGIEPTIFLFGVFGYLRESKRLIAVLQAFRELYRQVPSTGLLVAGEFVSTDLERAVEPMLREPGVVRVPYLAEHEFWLAASAVDACINLRYPTAGESSGIAVRMMGIGKPVFLTEGLEIAGIPEDACVRIPAGIAERDSLLHHMILLTSFPRVSSALGRRGAAHVETCHCVKQAGKKYWDLLCASCI
;
A
#
# COMPACT_ATOMS: atom_id res chain seq x y z
N MET A 1 -64.87 43.64 30.95
CA MET A 1 -64.52 44.97 31.51
C MET A 1 -63.01 44.94 31.73
N ASN A 2 -62.34 46.03 31.35
CA ASN A 2 -60.90 46.31 31.38
C ASN A 2 -60.00 45.84 30.20
N LYS A 3 -59.61 46.87 29.46
CA LYS A 3 -58.53 47.02 28.48
C LYS A 3 -57.16 47.07 29.19
N GLU A 4 -56.12 47.13 28.34
CA GLU A 4 -54.71 47.50 28.56
C GLU A 4 -53.75 46.30 28.54
N ALA A 5 -52.58 46.36 27.91
CA ALA A 5 -52.02 47.27 26.92
C ALA A 5 -50.87 46.50 26.25
N THR A 6 -50.73 46.66 24.95
CA THR A 6 -49.64 46.13 24.13
C THR A 6 -48.31 46.76 24.54
N ASN A 7 -47.33 45.93 24.93
CA ASN A 7 -45.93 46.37 25.10
C ASN A 7 -45.01 45.45 24.29
N SER A 8 -44.79 45.82 23.03
CA SER A 8 -43.85 45.16 22.11
C SER A 8 -42.43 45.60 22.42
N ARG A 9 -41.62 44.70 23.01
CA ARG A 9 -40.17 44.85 23.08
C ARG A 9 -39.54 44.55 21.71
N PRO A 10 -38.58 45.33 21.22
CA PRO A 10 -37.87 45.02 19.98
C PRO A 10 -36.89 43.86 20.21
N SER A 11 -36.88 42.90 19.28
CA SER A 11 -35.94 41.79 19.20
C SER A 11 -34.50 42.30 19.02
N PRO A 12 -33.49 41.69 19.68
CA PRO A 12 -32.11 42.09 19.48
C PRO A 12 -31.62 41.65 18.09
N SER A 13 -30.96 42.57 17.40
CA SER A 13 -30.25 42.34 16.13
C SER A 13 -29.19 41.25 16.30
N PRO A 14 -28.91 40.40 15.29
CA PRO A 14 -27.85 39.41 15.39
C PRO A 14 -26.50 40.12 15.45
N GLN A 15 -25.76 39.91 16.54
CA GLN A 15 -24.36 40.32 16.62
C GLN A 15 -23.58 39.53 15.59
N SER A 16 -22.95 40.23 14.65
CA SER A 16 -22.04 39.65 13.67
C SER A 16 -20.80 39.11 14.39
N GLU A 17 -20.61 37.80 14.35
CA GLU A 17 -19.34 37.18 14.72
C GLU A 17 -18.21 37.78 13.86
N PRO A 18 -17.06 38.14 14.47
CA PRO A 18 -15.94 38.68 13.71
C PRO A 18 -15.39 37.59 12.78
N ARG A 19 -15.38 37.86 11.48
CA ARG A 19 -14.64 37.04 10.51
C ARG A 19 -13.17 37.05 10.94
N PRO A 20 -12.48 35.88 10.95
CA PRO A 20 -11.05 35.87 11.21
C PRO A 20 -10.35 36.76 10.18
N SER A 21 -9.51 37.67 10.67
CA SER A 21 -8.65 38.48 9.81
C SER A 21 -7.64 37.58 9.11
N GLU A 22 -7.29 37.91 7.86
CA GLU A 22 -6.28 37.21 7.04
C GLU A 22 -4.85 37.20 7.64
N SER A 23 -4.70 37.64 8.90
CA SER A 23 -3.43 37.76 9.64
C SER A 23 -3.14 36.60 10.61
N ASP A 24 -4.05 35.63 10.77
CA ASP A 24 -3.83 34.44 11.63
C ASP A 24 -3.31 33.21 10.86
N LEU A 25 -2.97 33.38 9.58
CA LEU A 25 -2.26 32.37 8.81
C LEU A 25 -0.80 32.35 9.28
N ALA A 26 -0.39 31.25 9.93
CA ALA A 26 1.01 30.94 10.19
C ALA A 26 1.84 31.24 8.92
N PRO A 27 3.04 31.83 9.04
CA PRO A 27 3.83 32.24 7.88
C PRO A 27 3.92 31.07 6.91
N HIS A 28 3.57 31.31 5.64
CA HIS A 28 3.72 30.33 4.57
C HIS A 28 5.20 30.06 4.36
N VAL A 29 5.77 29.18 5.20
CA VAL A 29 7.10 28.61 4.98
C VAL A 29 7.02 27.87 3.66
N ASN A 30 7.81 28.30 2.68
CA ASN A 30 7.95 27.63 1.40
C ASN A 30 9.32 26.96 1.38
N PRO A 31 9.45 25.76 1.98
CA PRO A 31 10.75 25.16 2.19
C PRO A 31 11.33 24.59 0.91
N ARG A 32 12.66 24.58 0.83
CA ARG A 32 13.38 23.75 -0.11
C ARG A 32 13.36 22.31 0.41
N VAL A 33 12.55 21.47 -0.21
CA VAL A 33 12.41 20.05 0.17
C VAL A 33 13.47 19.21 -0.54
N GLY A 34 14.19 18.38 0.23
CA GLY A 34 15.04 17.31 -0.29
C GLY A 34 14.26 16.00 -0.41
N PHE A 35 14.16 15.44 -1.61
CA PHE A 35 13.40 14.22 -1.88
C PHE A 35 14.34 13.02 -2.07
N PHE A 36 14.27 12.04 -1.17
CA PHE A 36 15.16 10.87 -1.14
C PHE A 36 14.35 9.58 -1.29
N SER A 37 14.35 9.02 -2.48
CA SER A 37 13.65 7.78 -2.81
C SER A 37 14.31 7.07 -3.99
N PRO A 38 14.18 5.73 -4.11
CA PRO A 38 14.26 5.11 -5.43
C PRO A 38 13.25 5.78 -6.38
N LEU A 39 13.68 5.99 -7.62
CA LEU A 39 12.89 6.54 -8.72
C LEU A 39 13.04 5.63 -9.95
N PRO A 40 12.13 5.72 -10.94
CA PRO A 40 12.33 5.07 -12.23
C PRO A 40 13.72 5.41 -12.80
N PRO A 41 14.44 4.45 -13.41
CA PRO A 41 13.97 3.16 -13.93
C PRO A 41 14.00 1.99 -12.93
N ALA A 42 14.18 2.23 -11.62
CA ALA A 42 14.10 1.16 -10.62
C ALA A 42 12.71 0.50 -10.66
N ARG A 43 12.66 -0.82 -10.87
CA ARG A 43 11.40 -1.57 -10.99
C ARG A 43 10.85 -1.92 -9.61
N THR A 44 10.26 -0.94 -8.92
CA THR A 44 9.64 -1.15 -7.60
C THR A 44 8.37 -0.33 -7.47
N GLY A 45 7.42 -0.81 -6.66
CA GLY A 45 6.21 -0.03 -6.36
C GLY A 45 6.52 1.31 -5.70
N VAL A 46 7.60 1.38 -4.91
CA VAL A 46 8.05 2.64 -4.28
C VAL A 46 8.55 3.64 -5.32
N ALA A 47 9.26 3.19 -6.36
CA ALA A 47 9.72 4.08 -7.43
C ALA A 47 8.54 4.74 -8.17
N ASP A 48 7.55 3.95 -8.58
CA ASP A 48 6.34 4.48 -9.23
C ASP A 48 5.56 5.44 -8.31
N TYR A 49 5.39 5.06 -7.04
CA TYR A 49 4.75 5.91 -6.03
C TYR A 49 5.47 7.26 -5.92
N SER A 50 6.79 7.21 -5.85
CA SER A 50 7.63 8.36 -5.57
C SER A 50 7.71 9.30 -6.75
N GLU A 51 7.68 8.79 -7.99
CA GLU A 51 7.54 9.62 -9.17
C GLU A 51 6.22 10.40 -9.17
N ALA A 52 5.10 9.72 -8.88
CA ALA A 52 3.79 10.34 -8.83
C ALA A 52 3.70 11.40 -7.71
N LEU A 53 4.23 11.10 -6.51
CA LEU A 53 4.29 12.05 -5.41
C LEU A 53 5.20 13.24 -5.73
N LEU A 54 6.39 13.00 -6.30
CA LEU A 54 7.34 14.05 -6.64
C LEU A 54 6.74 15.04 -7.65
N ARG A 55 6.02 14.54 -8.66
CA ARG A 55 5.33 15.38 -9.64
C ARG A 55 4.30 16.27 -8.97
N GLU A 56 3.51 15.72 -8.06
CA GLU A 56 2.50 16.48 -7.32
C GLU A 56 3.13 17.50 -6.36
N LEU A 57 4.14 17.13 -5.57
CA LEU A 57 4.79 18.05 -4.62
C LEU A 57 5.42 19.26 -5.30
N ARG A 58 5.95 19.10 -6.51
CA ARG A 58 6.49 20.22 -7.32
C ARG A 58 5.45 21.24 -7.74
N THR A 59 4.16 20.93 -7.64
CA THR A 59 3.08 21.91 -7.86
C THR A 59 2.88 22.85 -6.67
N HIS A 60 3.37 22.47 -5.48
CA HIS A 60 3.23 23.25 -4.24
C HIS A 60 4.48 24.08 -3.92
N GLY A 61 5.67 23.66 -4.36
CA GLY A 61 6.90 24.43 -4.19
C GLY A 61 8.17 23.71 -4.64
N ARG A 62 9.34 24.15 -4.13
CA ARG A 62 10.64 23.67 -4.60
C ARG A 62 11.01 22.32 -3.99
N VAL A 63 11.08 21.30 -4.84
CA VAL A 63 11.49 19.93 -4.47
C VAL A 63 12.67 19.46 -5.34
N ASP A 64 13.83 19.35 -4.71
CA ASP A 64 15.07 18.88 -5.34
C ASP A 64 15.28 17.40 -5.00
N ILE A 65 15.74 16.60 -5.97
CA ILE A 65 16.04 15.17 -5.76
C ILE A 65 17.41 15.06 -5.11
N ALA A 66 17.47 14.42 -3.94
CA ALA A 66 18.68 14.17 -3.17
C ALA A 66 19.71 15.33 -3.15
N PRO A 67 19.29 16.58 -2.80
CA PRO A 67 20.21 17.71 -2.76
C PRO A 67 21.20 17.55 -1.59
N SER A 68 22.35 18.21 -1.67
CA SER A 68 23.29 18.28 -0.56
C SER A 68 22.75 19.10 0.63
N HIS A 69 21.86 20.06 0.36
CA HIS A 69 21.25 20.94 1.35
C HIS A 69 19.76 21.16 1.06
N CYS A 70 18.92 21.05 2.09
CA CYS A 70 17.49 21.32 2.08
C CYS A 70 17.05 21.80 3.47
N ASP A 71 15.89 22.47 3.55
CA ASP A 71 15.31 22.91 4.82
C ASP A 71 14.61 21.75 5.54
N VAL A 72 14.04 20.82 4.76
CA VAL A 72 13.44 19.58 5.25
C VAL A 72 13.65 18.47 4.23
N ALA A 73 13.94 17.27 4.72
CA ALA A 73 14.11 16.09 3.88
C ALA A 73 12.91 15.13 4.02
N LEU A 74 12.52 14.52 2.91
CA LEU A 74 11.53 13.45 2.82
C LEU A 74 12.23 12.16 2.40
N TYR A 75 12.26 11.18 3.30
CA TYR A 75 12.96 9.91 3.12
C TYR A 75 11.97 8.77 2.90
N HIS A 76 11.98 8.15 1.73
CA HIS A 76 11.16 6.97 1.45
C HIS A 76 11.92 5.69 1.78
N LEU A 77 11.34 4.90 2.69
CA LEU A 77 11.93 3.67 3.20
C LEU A 77 11.00 2.49 2.93
N GLY A 78 11.58 1.39 2.49
CA GLY A 78 10.89 0.13 2.24
C GLY A 78 11.79 -1.05 2.61
N ASN A 79 11.23 -2.25 2.60
CA ASN A 79 11.88 -3.45 3.11
C ASN A 79 12.82 -4.10 2.08
N ASN A 80 13.75 -3.33 1.49
CA ASN A 80 14.73 -3.82 0.50
C ASN A 80 16.00 -2.94 0.42
N SER A 81 17.04 -3.46 -0.22
CA SER A 81 18.38 -2.86 -0.26
C SER A 81 18.48 -1.48 -0.95
N LEU A 82 17.53 -1.10 -1.81
CA LEU A 82 17.56 0.20 -2.51
C LEU A 82 17.44 1.39 -1.54
N HIS A 83 16.98 1.14 -0.32
CA HIS A 83 16.78 2.16 0.70
C HIS A 83 17.99 2.36 1.63
N ALA A 84 19.11 1.65 1.40
CA ALA A 84 20.24 1.64 2.33
C ALA A 84 20.90 3.01 2.55
N GLU A 85 21.22 3.72 1.46
CA GLU A 85 21.78 5.09 1.53
C GLU A 85 20.76 6.06 2.12
N ILE A 86 19.49 5.93 1.73
CA ILE A 86 18.39 6.79 2.20
C ILE A 86 18.22 6.63 3.72
N TYR A 87 18.25 5.40 4.23
CA TYR A 87 18.18 5.09 5.65
C TYR A 87 19.36 5.71 6.41
N ARG A 88 20.59 5.52 5.91
CA ARG A 88 21.79 6.13 6.53
C ARG A 88 21.70 7.65 6.57
N ARG A 89 21.24 8.27 5.49
CA ARG A 89 21.04 9.73 5.43
C ARG A 89 19.96 10.20 6.40
N ALA A 90 18.84 9.49 6.50
CA ALA A 90 17.74 9.81 7.42
C ALA A 90 18.16 9.76 8.89
N LEU A 91 19.11 8.88 9.24
CA LEU A 91 19.68 8.83 10.59
C LEU A 91 20.70 9.95 10.87
N ALA A 92 21.46 10.36 9.85
CA ALA A 92 22.45 11.42 9.96
C ALA A 92 21.81 12.82 9.99
N GLU A 93 20.76 13.02 9.19
CA GLU A 93 20.05 14.29 9.03
C GLU A 93 18.54 14.05 9.23
N PRO A 94 18.03 14.25 10.46
CA PRO A 94 16.62 14.05 10.79
C PRO A 94 15.66 14.81 9.87
N GLY A 95 14.77 14.07 9.21
CA GLY A 95 13.69 14.60 8.36
C GLY A 95 12.38 13.84 8.56
N VAL A 96 11.49 13.91 7.57
CA VAL A 96 10.25 13.13 7.55
C VAL A 96 10.53 11.77 6.90
N ALA A 97 10.31 10.68 7.61
CA ALA A 97 10.43 9.32 7.07
C ALA A 97 9.07 8.81 6.59
N VAL A 98 9.02 8.18 5.42
CA VAL A 98 7.84 7.50 4.88
C VAL A 98 8.11 6.01 4.88
N LEU A 99 7.33 5.26 5.66
CA LEU A 99 7.42 3.81 5.72
C LEU A 99 6.43 3.19 4.72
N HIS A 100 6.97 2.65 3.62
CA HIS A 100 6.21 1.85 2.65
C HIS A 100 5.92 0.44 3.18
N ASP A 101 6.84 -0.07 3.99
CA ASP A 101 6.70 -1.28 4.78
C ASP A 101 6.99 -0.92 6.23
N ALA A 102 6.16 -1.38 7.16
CA ALA A 102 6.36 -1.20 8.60
C ALA A 102 7.14 -2.37 9.22
N VAL A 103 7.71 -3.27 8.44
CA VAL A 103 8.64 -4.29 8.90
C VAL A 103 9.94 -4.14 8.12
N LEU A 104 11.01 -3.70 8.79
CA LEU A 104 12.33 -3.49 8.20
C LEU A 104 13.28 -4.68 8.45
N GLN A 105 12.75 -5.80 8.94
CA GLN A 105 13.52 -7.01 9.24
C GLN A 105 14.35 -7.47 8.03
N HIS A 106 13.75 -7.60 6.85
CA HIS A 106 14.45 -8.09 5.64
C HIS A 106 15.40 -7.05 5.04
N PHE A 107 15.11 -5.76 5.24
CA PHE A 107 16.04 -4.67 4.96
C PHE A 107 17.32 -4.87 5.77
N PHE A 108 17.23 -5.06 7.09
CA PHE A 108 18.41 -5.26 7.93
C PHE A 108 19.15 -6.56 7.63
N LEU A 109 18.44 -7.66 7.37
CA LEU A 109 19.06 -8.92 6.94
C LEU A 109 19.87 -8.78 5.66
N GLY A 110 19.45 -7.90 4.74
CA GLY A 110 20.15 -7.65 3.48
C GLY A 110 21.27 -6.60 3.58
N GLN A 111 21.31 -5.79 4.64
CA GLN A 111 22.24 -4.64 4.76
C GLN A 111 23.30 -4.81 5.85
N LEU A 112 23.01 -5.55 6.90
CA LEU A 112 23.89 -5.66 8.07
C LEU A 112 24.65 -6.98 8.04
N GLY A 113 25.81 -7.01 8.72
CA GLY A 113 26.44 -8.26 9.14
C GLY A 113 25.82 -8.77 10.44
N GLU A 114 26.19 -9.99 10.84
CA GLU A 114 25.64 -10.68 12.02
C GLU A 114 25.63 -9.81 13.28
N THR A 115 26.80 -9.29 13.67
CA THR A 115 26.95 -8.46 14.88
C THR A 115 26.05 -7.23 14.84
N ALA A 116 26.07 -6.49 13.73
CA ALA A 116 25.28 -5.26 13.60
C ALA A 116 23.76 -5.54 13.57
N TYR A 117 23.33 -6.64 12.96
CA TYR A 117 21.93 -7.07 12.98
C TYR A 117 21.47 -7.41 14.39
N ILE A 118 22.29 -8.16 15.14
CA ILE A 118 21.98 -8.52 16.53
C ILE A 118 21.91 -7.26 17.40
N ASP A 119 22.85 -6.34 17.26
CA ASP A 119 22.87 -5.10 18.02
C ASP A 119 21.68 -4.20 17.68
N GLU A 120 21.25 -4.15 16.42
CA GLU A 120 20.01 -3.48 16.02
C GLU A 120 18.78 -4.16 16.62
N PHE A 121 18.73 -5.49 16.66
CA PHE A 121 17.64 -6.24 17.27
C PHE A 121 17.55 -5.96 18.78
N VAL A 122 18.70 -5.98 19.45
CA VAL A 122 18.82 -5.62 20.87
C VAL A 122 18.43 -4.17 21.13
N TYR A 123 18.74 -3.23 20.23
CA TYR A 123 18.31 -1.84 20.36
C TYR A 123 16.77 -1.71 20.40
N ASN A 124 16.08 -2.53 19.60
CA ASN A 124 14.63 -2.55 19.51
C ASN A 124 13.96 -3.29 20.67
N TYR A 125 14.49 -4.44 21.08
CA TYR A 125 13.80 -5.37 22.00
C TYR A 125 14.54 -5.67 23.31
N GLY A 126 15.71 -5.08 23.53
CA GLY A 126 16.54 -5.26 24.73
C GLY A 126 17.47 -6.47 24.69
N GLU A 127 18.46 -6.47 25.58
CA GLU A 127 19.56 -7.45 25.63
C GLU A 127 19.08 -8.90 25.83
N TRP A 128 17.97 -9.09 26.54
CA TRP A 128 17.37 -10.42 26.77
C TRP A 128 16.93 -11.13 25.48
N ASN A 129 16.82 -10.41 24.37
CA ASN A 129 16.44 -10.95 23.07
C ASN A 129 17.65 -11.29 22.15
N ARG A 130 18.89 -11.21 22.65
CA ARG A 130 20.10 -11.49 21.85
C ARG A 130 20.10 -12.90 21.24
N ASP A 131 19.73 -13.93 22.02
CA ASP A 131 19.71 -15.31 21.54
C ASP A 131 18.66 -15.53 20.44
N LEU A 132 17.52 -14.84 20.55
CA LEU A 132 16.51 -14.84 19.50
C LEU A 132 17.04 -14.18 18.21
N ALA A 133 17.75 -13.05 18.34
CA ALA A 133 18.38 -12.40 17.20
C ALA A 133 19.40 -13.31 16.51
N LEU A 134 20.22 -14.03 17.30
CA LEU A 134 21.16 -15.03 16.80
C LEU A 134 20.46 -16.18 16.04
N ASP A 135 19.36 -16.72 16.57
CA ASP A 135 18.59 -17.77 15.90
C ASP A 135 17.98 -17.27 14.58
N LEU A 136 17.35 -16.09 14.58
CA LEU A 136 16.81 -15.46 13.37
C LEU A 136 17.91 -15.20 12.34
N TRP A 137 19.08 -14.71 12.75
CA TRP A 137 20.18 -14.52 11.83
C TRP A 137 20.64 -15.84 11.21
N ARG A 138 20.82 -16.89 12.01
CA ARG A 138 21.25 -18.21 11.53
C ARG A 138 20.24 -18.86 10.58
N ARG A 139 18.94 -18.62 10.77
CA ARG A 139 17.85 -19.19 9.97
C ARG A 139 17.33 -18.28 8.85
N ARG A 140 18.01 -17.16 8.57
CA ARG A 140 17.55 -16.12 7.63
C ARG A 140 17.25 -16.60 6.21
N ALA A 141 17.77 -17.76 5.80
CA ALA A 141 17.45 -18.39 4.52
C ALA A 141 15.94 -18.67 4.35
N GLY A 142 15.22 -18.93 5.45
CA GLY A 142 13.75 -19.12 5.46
C GLY A 142 12.95 -17.85 5.76
N SER A 143 13.57 -16.67 5.78
CA SER A 143 12.93 -15.44 6.27
C SER A 143 11.71 -14.97 5.46
N ALA A 144 11.58 -15.40 4.21
CA ALA A 144 10.45 -15.02 3.35
C ALA A 144 9.13 -15.73 3.73
N SER A 145 9.20 -16.87 4.43
CA SER A 145 8.05 -17.71 4.77
C SER A 145 7.84 -17.92 6.27
N ASP A 146 8.83 -17.56 7.09
CA ASP A 146 8.74 -17.66 8.55
C ASP A 146 8.10 -16.41 9.17
N ASP A 147 6.90 -16.57 9.72
CA ASP A 147 6.11 -15.53 10.37
C ASP A 147 6.89 -14.74 11.44
N ARG A 148 7.92 -15.33 12.07
CA ARG A 148 8.74 -14.64 13.07
C ARG A 148 9.42 -13.39 12.50
N TYR A 149 9.82 -13.39 11.24
CA TYR A 149 10.47 -12.22 10.61
C TYR A 149 9.51 -11.07 10.35
N PHE A 150 8.20 -11.32 10.36
CA PHE A 150 7.16 -10.31 10.22
C PHE A 150 6.68 -9.75 11.56
N ARG A 151 6.94 -10.50 12.65
CA ARG A 151 6.58 -10.11 14.03
C ARG A 151 7.56 -9.15 14.68
N TYR A 152 8.74 -8.93 14.09
CA TYR A 152 9.77 -8.04 14.60
C TYR A 152 10.04 -6.91 13.59
N PRO A 153 9.28 -5.81 13.63
CA PRO A 153 9.43 -4.66 12.73
C PRO A 153 10.80 -3.96 12.68
N MET A 154 11.48 -3.85 13.82
CA MET A 154 12.76 -3.13 13.99
C MET A 154 12.69 -1.64 13.58
N LEU A 155 11.66 -0.92 14.03
CA LEU A 155 11.40 0.48 13.61
C LEU A 155 11.98 1.55 14.53
N LYS A 156 12.43 1.19 15.74
CA LYS A 156 12.69 2.15 16.82
C LYS A 156 13.67 3.24 16.42
N ARG A 157 14.83 2.85 15.86
CA ARG A 157 15.91 3.80 15.53
C ARG A 157 15.47 4.87 14.53
N ILE A 158 14.78 4.47 13.47
CA ILE A 158 14.32 5.42 12.45
C ILE A 158 13.15 6.25 12.96
N ALA A 159 12.23 5.66 13.72
CA ALA A 159 11.08 6.37 14.25
C ALA A 159 11.48 7.45 15.27
N GLU A 160 12.41 7.16 16.19
CA GLU A 160 12.92 8.11 17.18
C GLU A 160 13.77 9.24 16.56
N ARG A 161 14.45 8.96 15.43
CA ARG A 161 15.27 9.95 14.74
C ARG A 161 14.49 10.84 13.79
N SER A 162 13.31 10.43 13.35
CA SER A 162 12.52 11.18 12.38
C SER A 162 11.77 12.34 13.03
N ARG A 163 11.68 13.49 12.33
CA ARG A 163 10.83 14.62 12.73
C ARG A 163 9.34 14.26 12.70
N ALA A 164 8.98 13.38 11.76
CA ALA A 164 7.68 12.72 11.68
C ALA A 164 7.83 11.40 10.90
N VAL A 165 6.96 10.44 11.19
CA VAL A 165 6.86 9.17 10.48
C VAL A 165 5.53 9.11 9.75
N VAL A 166 5.59 9.08 8.42
CA VAL A 166 4.44 8.87 7.55
C VAL A 166 4.24 7.38 7.32
N VAL A 167 3.00 6.94 7.51
CA VAL A 167 2.55 5.56 7.28
C VAL A 167 1.28 5.56 6.44
N HIS A 168 1.00 4.44 5.76
CA HIS A 168 -0.11 4.37 4.82
C HIS A 168 -1.40 3.73 5.36
N ASN A 169 -1.32 3.07 6.52
CA ASN A 169 -2.44 2.35 7.11
C ASN A 169 -2.35 2.28 8.65
N PRO A 170 -3.44 1.88 9.33
CA PRO A 170 -3.47 1.80 10.79
C PRO A 170 -2.52 0.75 11.38
N ALA A 171 -2.20 -0.34 10.67
CA ALA A 171 -1.29 -1.38 11.17
C ALA A 171 0.15 -0.87 11.25
N ALA A 172 0.62 -0.20 10.21
CA ALA A 172 1.90 0.50 10.22
C ALA A 172 1.95 1.57 11.31
N ALA A 173 0.87 2.34 11.49
CA ALA A 173 0.78 3.33 12.55
C ALA A 173 0.92 2.68 13.93
N GLN A 174 0.28 1.52 14.14
CA GLN A 174 0.39 0.78 15.39
C GLN A 174 1.80 0.24 15.61
N ALA A 175 2.40 -0.36 14.58
CA ALA A 175 3.77 -0.86 14.65
C ALA A 175 4.77 0.24 15.04
N VAL A 176 4.63 1.45 14.48
CA VAL A 176 5.47 2.60 14.87
C VAL A 176 5.21 3.02 16.33
N ARG A 177 3.95 3.13 16.75
CA ARG A 177 3.59 3.48 18.14
C ARG A 177 4.19 2.51 19.15
N ASP A 178 4.16 1.22 18.85
CA ASP A 178 4.66 0.16 19.74
C ASP A 178 6.20 0.24 19.90
N HIS A 179 6.92 0.72 18.87
CA HIS A 179 8.38 0.82 18.88
C HIS A 179 8.90 2.18 19.35
N ALA A 180 8.16 3.25 19.10
CA ALA A 180 8.51 4.62 19.44
C ALA A 180 7.25 5.41 19.84
N PRO A 181 6.82 5.32 21.12
CA PRO A 181 5.58 5.94 21.61
C PRO A 181 5.54 7.46 21.43
N ASP A 182 6.69 8.12 21.49
CA ASP A 182 6.82 9.58 21.36
C ASP A 182 6.96 10.06 19.90
N ALA A 183 6.99 9.13 18.93
CA ALA A 183 7.13 9.49 17.52
C ALA A 183 5.88 10.24 17.01
N ARG A 184 6.11 11.34 16.27
CA ARG A 184 5.03 12.03 15.55
C ARG A 184 4.60 11.22 14.34
N ILE A 185 3.50 10.49 14.47
CA ILE A 185 2.97 9.62 13.40
C ILE A 185 1.89 10.36 12.60
N VAL A 186 2.02 10.33 11.27
CA VAL A 186 1.05 10.92 10.35
C VAL A 186 0.59 9.87 9.36
N GLN A 187 -0.70 9.53 9.36
CA GLN A 187 -1.24 8.59 8.39
C GLN A 187 -1.65 9.31 7.11
N ILE A 188 -0.97 9.01 6.00
CA ILE A 188 -1.33 9.49 4.66
C ILE A 188 -1.59 8.25 3.80
N PRO A 189 -2.84 7.99 3.35
CA PRO A 189 -3.15 6.81 2.54
C PRO A 189 -2.26 6.71 1.30
N HIS A 190 -1.93 5.48 0.90
CA HIS A 190 -1.12 5.23 -0.29
C HIS A 190 -1.78 5.84 -1.53
N LEU A 191 -1.09 6.77 -2.20
CA LEU A 191 -1.67 7.54 -3.31
C LEU A 191 -2.07 6.68 -4.51
N PHE A 192 -3.00 7.22 -5.27
CA PHE A 192 -3.45 6.79 -6.58
C PHE A 192 -3.43 7.98 -7.54
N SER A 193 -2.72 7.80 -8.65
CA SER A 193 -2.83 8.67 -9.82
C SER A 193 -3.59 7.92 -10.90
N ALA A 194 -4.72 8.46 -11.34
CA ALA A 194 -5.53 7.83 -12.38
C ALA A 194 -4.72 7.73 -13.69
N PRO A 195 -4.60 6.53 -14.28
CA PRO A 195 -3.90 6.34 -15.54
C PRO A 195 -4.78 6.74 -16.73
N ALA A 196 -4.16 6.89 -17.90
CA ALA A 196 -4.89 6.78 -19.16
C ALA A 196 -5.20 5.30 -19.42
N LEU A 197 -6.46 4.90 -19.23
CA LEU A 197 -6.86 3.51 -19.42
C LEU A 197 -6.99 3.15 -20.90
N PRO A 198 -6.58 1.92 -21.29
CA PRO A 198 -6.93 1.36 -22.58
C PRO A 198 -8.46 1.29 -22.75
N ASP A 199 -8.91 1.39 -24.00
CA ASP A 199 -10.32 1.19 -24.31
C ASP A 199 -10.72 -0.30 -24.20
N ALA A 200 -12.03 -0.56 -24.27
CA ALA A 200 -12.56 -1.92 -24.17
C ALA A 200 -12.05 -2.82 -25.32
N ALA A 201 -11.86 -2.27 -26.53
CA ALA A 201 -11.40 -3.04 -27.68
C ALA A 201 -9.97 -3.54 -27.49
N ALA A 202 -9.09 -2.71 -26.92
CA ALA A 202 -7.72 -3.09 -26.57
C ALA A 202 -7.69 -4.16 -25.48
N ALA A 203 -8.54 -4.04 -24.45
CA ALA A 203 -8.66 -5.06 -23.40
C ALA A 203 -9.17 -6.41 -23.96
N PHE A 204 -10.15 -6.40 -24.87
CA PHE A 204 -10.62 -7.61 -25.56
C PHE A 204 -9.54 -8.21 -26.48
N ALA A 205 -8.81 -7.38 -27.20
CA ALA A 205 -7.70 -7.83 -28.04
C ALA A 205 -6.61 -8.51 -27.21
N PHE A 206 -6.30 -7.95 -26.03
CA PHE A 206 -5.37 -8.55 -25.07
C PHE A 206 -5.86 -9.93 -24.57
N ARG A 207 -7.14 -10.06 -24.18
CA ARG A 207 -7.72 -11.37 -23.84
C ARG A 207 -7.57 -12.39 -24.98
N ARG A 208 -7.89 -11.98 -26.22
CA ARG A 208 -7.79 -12.84 -27.39
C ARG A 208 -6.35 -13.29 -27.67
N GLN A 209 -5.36 -12.40 -27.50
CA GLN A 209 -3.93 -12.76 -27.61
C GLN A 209 -3.52 -13.83 -26.60
N LEU A 210 -4.15 -13.86 -25.43
CA LEU A 210 -3.94 -14.86 -24.38
C LEU A 210 -4.81 -16.12 -24.54
N GLY A 211 -5.62 -16.21 -25.60
CA GLY A 211 -6.56 -17.32 -25.81
C GLY A 211 -7.73 -17.34 -24.83
N ILE A 212 -8.08 -16.18 -24.25
CA ILE A 212 -9.17 -16.05 -23.27
C ILE A 212 -10.43 -15.58 -24.00
N GLU A 213 -11.46 -16.41 -23.96
CA GLU A 213 -12.76 -16.09 -24.55
C GLU A 213 -13.48 -14.96 -23.79
N PRO A 214 -14.29 -14.11 -24.47
CA PRO A 214 -14.99 -12.99 -23.82
C PRO A 214 -15.98 -13.42 -22.72
N THR A 215 -16.48 -14.65 -22.76
CA THR A 215 -17.42 -15.21 -21.78
C THR A 215 -16.75 -15.69 -20.50
N ILE A 216 -15.42 -15.79 -20.48
CA ILE A 216 -14.65 -16.21 -19.31
C ILE A 216 -14.60 -15.09 -18.28
N PHE A 217 -14.99 -15.42 -17.05
CA PHE A 217 -14.73 -14.54 -15.91
C PHE A 217 -13.26 -14.69 -15.50
N LEU A 218 -12.45 -13.65 -15.71
CA LEU A 218 -11.01 -13.67 -15.56
C LEU A 218 -10.57 -13.04 -14.24
N PHE A 219 -9.99 -13.82 -13.34
CA PHE A 219 -9.28 -13.33 -12.16
C PHE A 219 -7.84 -12.94 -12.52
N GLY A 220 -7.28 -11.95 -11.82
CA GLY A 220 -5.90 -11.50 -12.01
C GLY A 220 -5.08 -11.42 -10.73
N VAL A 221 -3.87 -11.96 -10.75
CA VAL A 221 -2.82 -11.76 -9.74
C VAL A 221 -1.68 -10.98 -10.39
N PHE A 222 -1.29 -9.84 -9.81
CA PHE A 222 -0.34 -8.91 -10.43
C PHE A 222 0.89 -8.58 -9.56
N GLY A 223 2.01 -8.25 -10.22
CA GLY A 223 3.24 -7.72 -9.64
C GLY A 223 4.19 -8.81 -9.14
N TYR A 224 5.28 -8.44 -8.44
CA TYR A 224 6.29 -9.39 -7.95
C TYR A 224 5.72 -10.56 -7.13
N LEU A 225 5.95 -11.79 -7.58
CA LEU A 225 5.40 -13.01 -6.99
C LEU A 225 6.33 -13.49 -5.87
N ARG A 226 5.88 -13.28 -4.63
CA ARG A 226 6.53 -13.65 -3.36
C ARG A 226 5.64 -14.61 -2.58
N GLU A 227 6.21 -15.33 -1.62
CA GLU A 227 5.52 -16.24 -0.71
C GLU A 227 4.35 -15.53 -0.01
N SER A 228 4.59 -14.28 0.40
CA SER A 228 3.58 -13.46 1.05
C SER A 228 2.36 -13.22 0.18
N LYS A 229 2.41 -13.32 -1.16
CA LYS A 229 1.25 -13.15 -2.06
C LYS A 229 0.26 -14.32 -2.08
N ARG A 230 0.52 -15.37 -1.29
CA ARG A 230 -0.40 -16.51 -1.13
C ARG A 230 -0.75 -17.20 -2.46
N LEU A 231 0.14 -17.16 -3.45
CA LEU A 231 -0.13 -17.70 -4.80
C LEU A 231 -0.50 -19.19 -4.77
N ILE A 232 0.11 -19.98 -3.87
CA ILE A 232 -0.25 -21.39 -3.67
C ILE A 232 -1.74 -21.52 -3.28
N ALA A 233 -2.21 -20.74 -2.30
CA ALA A 233 -3.60 -20.77 -1.86
C ALA A 233 -4.56 -20.32 -2.98
N VAL A 234 -4.17 -19.29 -3.74
CA VAL A 234 -4.93 -18.81 -4.89
C VAL A 234 -5.07 -19.87 -5.97
N LEU A 235 -3.97 -20.51 -6.37
CA LEU A 235 -3.99 -21.56 -7.39
C LEU A 235 -4.79 -22.79 -6.92
N GLN A 236 -4.68 -23.18 -5.64
CA GLN A 236 -5.46 -24.28 -5.07
C GLN A 236 -6.97 -23.99 -5.08
N ALA A 237 -7.38 -22.78 -4.68
CA ALA A 237 -8.78 -22.36 -4.71
C ALA A 237 -9.29 -22.24 -6.15
N PHE A 238 -8.49 -21.69 -7.06
CA PHE A 238 -8.86 -21.57 -8.47
C PHE A 238 -9.04 -22.93 -9.15
N ARG A 239 -8.18 -23.92 -8.87
CA ARG A 239 -8.35 -25.28 -9.39
C ARG A 239 -9.73 -25.86 -9.02
N GLU A 240 -10.16 -25.67 -7.78
CA GLU A 240 -11.46 -26.15 -7.33
C GLU A 240 -12.60 -25.37 -7.99
N LEU A 241 -12.48 -24.04 -8.08
CA LEU A 241 -13.43 -23.20 -8.81
C LEU A 241 -13.57 -23.65 -10.27
N TYR A 242 -12.47 -23.88 -10.97
CA TYR A 242 -12.47 -24.22 -12.39
C TYR A 242 -13.19 -25.55 -12.66
N ARG A 243 -13.12 -26.50 -11.72
CA ARG A 243 -13.90 -27.76 -11.80
C ARG A 243 -15.40 -27.55 -11.68
N GLN A 244 -15.84 -26.54 -10.91
CA GLN A 244 -17.26 -26.24 -10.69
C GLN A 244 -17.80 -25.25 -11.73
N VAL A 245 -16.97 -24.32 -12.19
CA VAL A 245 -17.31 -23.23 -13.11
C VAL A 245 -16.21 -23.13 -14.19
N PRO A 246 -16.23 -24.00 -15.22
CA PRO A 246 -15.20 -23.99 -16.28
C PRO A 246 -15.13 -22.70 -17.09
N SER A 247 -16.14 -21.83 -17.01
CA SER A 247 -16.14 -20.50 -17.62
C SER A 247 -15.35 -19.46 -16.81
N THR A 248 -14.27 -19.88 -16.16
CA THR A 248 -13.40 -19.02 -15.34
C THR A 248 -11.95 -19.14 -15.78
N GLY A 249 -11.18 -18.07 -15.56
CA GLY A 249 -9.76 -18.02 -15.90
C GLY A 249 -8.96 -17.33 -14.80
N LEU A 250 -7.67 -17.60 -14.71
CA LEU A 250 -6.74 -16.95 -13.80
C LEU A 250 -5.50 -16.47 -14.54
N LEU A 251 -5.34 -15.15 -14.63
CA LEU A 251 -4.13 -14.51 -15.13
C LEU A 251 -3.14 -14.29 -13.99
N VAL A 252 -1.97 -14.92 -14.07
CA VAL A 252 -0.84 -14.72 -13.15
C VAL A 252 0.24 -13.90 -13.84
N ALA A 253 0.26 -12.60 -13.56
CA ALA A 253 1.11 -11.61 -14.21
C ALA A 253 2.18 -11.04 -13.26
N GLY A 254 3.45 -11.14 -13.62
CA GLY A 254 4.56 -10.61 -12.82
C GLY A 254 5.82 -11.48 -12.81
N GLU A 255 6.83 -11.06 -12.06
CA GLU A 255 8.12 -11.76 -11.97
C GLU A 255 8.23 -12.53 -10.64
N PHE A 256 8.70 -13.77 -10.68
CA PHE A 256 9.06 -14.50 -9.46
C PHE A 256 10.36 -13.95 -8.92
N VAL A 257 10.34 -13.63 -7.63
CA VAL A 257 11.54 -13.18 -6.90
C VAL A 257 12.04 -14.23 -5.92
N SER A 258 11.27 -15.31 -5.75
CA SER A 258 11.65 -16.51 -5.02
C SER A 258 11.67 -17.69 -5.99
N THR A 259 12.84 -18.28 -6.18
CA THR A 259 13.00 -19.45 -7.04
C THR A 259 12.39 -20.71 -6.42
N ASP A 260 12.32 -20.78 -5.08
CA ASP A 260 11.66 -21.88 -4.39
C ASP A 260 10.14 -21.82 -4.58
N LEU A 261 9.56 -20.63 -4.50
CA LEU A 261 8.14 -20.44 -4.81
C LEU A 261 7.83 -20.80 -6.25
N GLU A 262 8.62 -20.30 -7.20
CA GLU A 262 8.45 -20.60 -8.63
C GLU A 262 8.45 -22.11 -8.89
N ARG A 263 9.46 -22.82 -8.37
CA ARG A 263 9.55 -24.28 -8.45
C ARG A 263 8.35 -24.98 -7.81
N ALA A 264 7.85 -24.47 -6.69
CA ALA A 264 6.72 -25.06 -5.97
C ALA A 264 5.38 -24.93 -6.73
N VAL A 265 5.17 -23.82 -7.47
CA VAL A 265 3.90 -23.57 -8.16
C VAL A 265 3.92 -23.93 -9.64
N GLU A 266 5.08 -24.21 -10.23
CA GLU A 266 5.22 -24.51 -11.67
C GLU A 266 4.22 -25.55 -12.21
N PRO A 267 3.94 -26.68 -11.53
CA PRO A 267 2.93 -27.63 -12.00
C PRO A 267 1.52 -27.04 -12.04
N MET A 268 1.19 -26.19 -11.05
CA MET A 268 -0.12 -25.55 -10.90
C MET A 268 -0.34 -24.44 -11.92
N LEU A 269 0.74 -23.76 -12.35
CA LEU A 269 0.69 -22.73 -13.38
C LEU A 269 0.37 -23.29 -14.78
N ARG A 270 0.50 -24.60 -14.97
CA ARG A 270 0.19 -25.31 -16.22
C ARG A 270 -1.20 -25.96 -16.21
N GLU A 271 -1.96 -25.82 -15.12
CA GLU A 271 -3.31 -26.35 -15.03
C GLU A 271 -4.28 -25.59 -15.95
N PRO A 272 -5.36 -26.23 -16.42
CA PRO A 272 -6.36 -25.59 -17.28
C PRO A 272 -6.94 -24.30 -16.67
N GLY A 273 -7.16 -23.29 -17.52
CA GLY A 273 -7.71 -22.00 -17.10
C GLY A 273 -6.67 -21.03 -16.49
N VAL A 274 -5.42 -21.47 -16.25
CA VAL A 274 -4.36 -20.59 -15.77
C VAL A 274 -3.52 -20.06 -16.93
N VAL A 275 -3.35 -18.74 -16.98
CA VAL A 275 -2.50 -18.05 -17.96
C VAL A 275 -1.38 -17.33 -17.22
N ARG A 276 -0.14 -17.68 -17.52
CA ARG A 276 1.05 -17.08 -16.94
C ARG A 276 1.65 -16.05 -17.91
N VAL A 277 1.84 -14.82 -17.44
CA VAL A 277 2.52 -13.75 -18.20
C VAL A 277 3.62 -13.14 -17.34
N PRO A 278 4.87 -12.97 -17.82
CA PRO A 278 5.99 -12.50 -17.01
C PRO A 278 5.81 -11.04 -16.56
N TYR A 279 6.91 -10.35 -16.23
CA TYR A 279 6.88 -8.93 -15.93
C TYR A 279 6.15 -8.13 -17.03
N LEU A 280 5.23 -7.27 -16.62
CA LEU A 280 4.51 -6.34 -17.49
C LEU A 280 5.08 -4.94 -17.29
N ALA A 281 5.47 -4.27 -18.37
CA ALA A 281 5.72 -2.83 -18.30
C ALA A 281 4.39 -2.08 -18.14
N GLU A 282 4.44 -0.78 -17.86
CA GLU A 282 3.28 -0.01 -17.42
C GLU A 282 2.09 -0.08 -18.41
N HIS A 283 2.36 0.02 -19.71
CA HIS A 283 1.31 -0.06 -20.72
C HIS A 283 0.64 -1.44 -20.74
N GLU A 284 1.42 -2.53 -20.78
CA GLU A 284 0.85 -3.89 -20.74
C GLU A 284 0.19 -4.20 -19.40
N PHE A 285 0.67 -3.61 -18.29
CA PHE A 285 0.01 -3.73 -17.00
C PHE A 285 -1.40 -3.15 -17.06
N TRP A 286 -1.61 -1.97 -17.63
CA TRP A 286 -2.94 -1.37 -17.74
C TRP A 286 -3.84 -2.11 -18.73
N LEU A 287 -3.28 -2.72 -19.79
CA LEU A 287 -4.03 -3.63 -20.66
C LEU A 287 -4.52 -4.85 -19.87
N ALA A 288 -3.63 -5.51 -19.15
CA ALA A 288 -3.97 -6.68 -18.35
C ALA A 288 -4.94 -6.36 -17.20
N ALA A 289 -4.72 -5.23 -16.51
CA ALA A 289 -5.60 -4.75 -15.44
C ALA A 289 -7.00 -4.44 -15.97
N SER A 290 -7.12 -3.83 -17.16
CA SER A 290 -8.41 -3.56 -17.80
C SER A 290 -9.08 -4.85 -18.28
N ALA A 291 -8.28 -5.84 -18.69
CA ALA A 291 -8.74 -7.12 -19.19
C ALA A 291 -9.26 -8.08 -18.12
N VAL A 292 -8.91 -7.97 -16.84
CA VAL A 292 -9.45 -8.87 -15.79
C VAL A 292 -10.80 -8.41 -15.26
N ASP A 293 -11.62 -9.32 -14.73
CA ASP A 293 -12.91 -9.02 -14.10
C ASP A 293 -12.79 -8.77 -12.60
N ALA A 294 -11.83 -9.42 -11.93
CA ALA A 294 -11.51 -9.19 -10.52
C ALA A 294 -10.02 -9.41 -10.24
N CYS A 295 -9.48 -8.74 -9.23
CA CYS A 295 -8.08 -8.90 -8.81
C CYS A 295 -7.98 -9.66 -7.48
N ILE A 296 -7.11 -10.66 -7.44
CA ILE A 296 -6.75 -11.35 -6.20
C ILE A 296 -5.40 -10.79 -5.73
N ASN A 297 -5.42 -10.06 -4.62
CA ASN A 297 -4.24 -9.43 -4.04
C ASN A 297 -4.16 -9.77 -2.55
N LEU A 298 -4.07 -11.07 -2.27
CA LEU A 298 -3.85 -11.59 -0.93
C LEU A 298 -2.43 -11.31 -0.47
N ARG A 299 -2.28 -11.14 0.84
CA ARG A 299 -1.00 -10.99 1.48
C ARG A 299 -0.97 -11.54 2.90
N TYR A 300 -0.16 -12.57 3.13
CA TYR A 300 0.16 -13.05 4.47
C TYR A 300 1.49 -13.83 4.48
N PRO A 301 2.38 -13.63 5.47
CA PRO A 301 2.28 -12.60 6.53
C PRO A 301 2.37 -11.17 5.99
N THR A 302 1.86 -10.21 6.74
CA THR A 302 1.88 -8.79 6.39
C THR A 302 3.10 -8.10 7.00
N ALA A 303 3.61 -7.09 6.31
CA ALA A 303 4.69 -6.21 6.75
C ALA A 303 4.15 -4.82 7.15
N GLY A 304 2.85 -4.70 7.41
CA GLY A 304 2.16 -3.42 7.60
C GLY A 304 2.18 -2.52 6.35
N GLU A 305 2.39 -3.08 5.16
CA GLU A 305 2.44 -2.33 3.92
C GLU A 305 1.04 -1.97 3.39
N SER A 306 0.97 -0.97 2.50
CA SER A 306 -0.21 -0.75 1.66
C SER A 306 0.10 -1.14 0.22
N SER A 307 -0.77 -1.96 -0.37
CA SER A 307 -0.53 -2.50 -1.71
C SER A 307 -0.90 -1.49 -2.81
N GLY A 308 0.10 -0.99 -3.54
CA GLY A 308 -0.13 -0.16 -4.71
C GLY A 308 -0.94 -0.85 -5.81
N ILE A 309 -0.82 -2.18 -5.96
CA ILE A 309 -1.65 -2.96 -6.91
C ILE A 309 -3.12 -2.93 -6.48
N ALA A 310 -3.42 -3.15 -5.19
CA ALA A 310 -4.79 -3.09 -4.69
C ALA A 310 -5.43 -1.73 -4.98
N VAL A 311 -4.73 -0.65 -4.61
CA VAL A 311 -5.21 0.73 -4.82
C VAL A 311 -5.42 1.02 -6.31
N ARG A 312 -4.50 0.58 -7.19
CA ARG A 312 -4.63 0.73 -8.64
C ARG A 312 -5.85 -0.02 -9.18
N MET A 313 -6.03 -1.28 -8.81
CA MET A 313 -7.14 -2.12 -9.29
C MET A 313 -8.50 -1.62 -8.78
N MET A 314 -8.58 -1.25 -7.50
CA MET A 314 -9.78 -0.62 -6.94
C MET A 314 -10.08 0.71 -7.64
N GLY A 315 -9.06 1.54 -7.89
CA GLY A 315 -9.20 2.85 -8.52
C GLY A 315 -9.76 2.81 -9.94
N ILE A 316 -9.54 1.71 -10.67
CA ILE A 316 -10.10 1.49 -12.02
C ILE A 316 -11.42 0.69 -11.97
N GLY A 317 -12.01 0.54 -10.79
CA GLY A 317 -13.32 -0.08 -10.60
C GLY A 317 -13.32 -1.61 -10.63
N LYS A 318 -12.16 -2.26 -10.43
CA LYS A 318 -12.11 -3.72 -10.32
C LYS A 318 -12.41 -4.15 -8.88
N PRO A 319 -13.28 -5.15 -8.67
CA PRO A 319 -13.38 -5.80 -7.37
C PRO A 319 -12.03 -6.46 -7.01
N VAL A 320 -11.62 -6.29 -5.75
CA VAL A 320 -10.32 -6.77 -5.26
C VAL A 320 -10.50 -7.64 -4.03
N PHE A 321 -9.86 -8.80 -4.02
CA PHE A 321 -9.73 -9.68 -2.85
C PHE A 321 -8.47 -9.30 -2.09
N LEU A 322 -8.63 -8.99 -0.81
CA LEU A 322 -7.57 -8.57 0.09
C LEU A 322 -7.58 -9.47 1.32
N THR A 323 -6.39 -9.74 1.85
CA THR A 323 -6.30 -10.41 3.15
C THR A 323 -6.86 -9.49 4.23
N GLU A 324 -7.76 -10.04 5.05
CA GLU A 324 -8.35 -9.34 6.18
C GLU A 324 -7.29 -9.04 7.24
N GLY A 325 -7.24 -7.79 7.68
CA GLY A 325 -6.24 -7.30 8.61
C GLY A 325 -6.38 -5.81 8.88
N LEU A 326 -5.56 -5.30 9.79
CA LEU A 326 -5.57 -3.90 10.21
C LEU A 326 -5.07 -2.97 9.08
N GLU A 327 -4.29 -3.49 8.13
CA GLU A 327 -3.75 -2.80 6.96
C GLU A 327 -4.85 -2.27 6.04
N ILE A 328 -6.00 -2.95 6.00
CA ILE A 328 -7.15 -2.60 5.15
C ILE A 328 -8.34 -2.08 5.94
N ALA A 329 -8.20 -1.86 7.25
CA ALA A 329 -9.31 -1.44 8.11
C ALA A 329 -9.94 -0.09 7.70
N GLY A 330 -9.19 0.76 6.98
CA GLY A 330 -9.70 2.01 6.43
C GLY A 330 -10.56 1.86 5.17
N ILE A 331 -10.60 0.67 4.56
CA ILE A 331 -11.40 0.39 3.37
C ILE A 331 -12.79 -0.10 3.81
N PRO A 332 -13.90 0.48 3.31
CA PRO A 332 -15.25 0.00 3.62
C PRO A 332 -15.43 -1.49 3.32
N GLU A 333 -16.19 -2.19 4.17
CA GLU A 333 -16.43 -3.65 4.01
C GLU A 333 -17.07 -4.02 2.67
N ASP A 334 -17.85 -3.12 2.09
CA ASP A 334 -18.52 -3.32 0.82
C ASP A 334 -17.73 -2.79 -0.39
N ALA A 335 -16.48 -2.34 -0.20
CA ALA A 335 -15.59 -1.80 -1.22
C ALA A 335 -14.48 -2.79 -1.66
N CYS A 336 -14.27 -3.89 -0.94
CA CYS A 336 -13.37 -4.99 -1.31
C CYS A 336 -13.88 -6.33 -0.76
N VAL A 337 -13.38 -7.45 -1.28
CA VAL A 337 -13.59 -8.76 -0.64
C VAL A 337 -12.51 -8.95 0.42
N ARG A 338 -12.90 -9.21 1.66
CA ARG A 338 -11.98 -9.51 2.76
C ARG A 338 -11.87 -11.02 2.94
N ILE A 339 -10.65 -11.54 2.83
CA ILE A 339 -10.34 -12.97 2.97
C ILE A 339 -9.56 -13.17 4.28
N PRO A 340 -10.09 -13.93 5.25
CA PRO A 340 -9.39 -14.18 6.50
C PRO A 340 -8.09 -14.94 6.23
N ALA A 341 -7.03 -14.60 6.96
CA ALA A 341 -5.81 -15.39 6.95
C ALA A 341 -5.99 -16.69 7.76
N GLY A 342 -5.13 -17.68 7.51
CA GLY A 342 -5.10 -18.94 8.28
C GLY A 342 -6.03 -20.01 7.73
N ILE A 343 -6.66 -20.79 8.61
CA ILE A 343 -7.35 -22.05 8.25
C ILE A 343 -8.53 -21.82 7.30
N ALA A 344 -9.25 -20.71 7.45
CA ALA A 344 -10.42 -20.38 6.64
C ALA A 344 -10.09 -19.70 5.29
N GLU A 345 -8.81 -19.37 5.04
CA GLU A 345 -8.39 -18.57 3.88
C GLU A 345 -8.86 -19.18 2.56
N ARG A 346 -8.55 -20.47 2.34
CA ARG A 346 -8.83 -21.16 1.08
C ARG A 346 -10.33 -21.27 0.81
N ASP A 347 -11.10 -21.69 1.81
CA ASP A 347 -12.52 -21.93 1.64
C ASP A 347 -13.29 -20.60 1.50
N SER A 348 -12.88 -19.57 2.26
CA SER A 348 -13.42 -18.21 2.07
C SER A 348 -13.10 -17.65 0.67
N LEU A 349 -11.86 -17.81 0.20
CA LEU A 349 -11.45 -17.38 -1.13
C LEU A 349 -12.32 -18.06 -2.21
N LEU A 350 -12.46 -19.39 -2.16
CA LEU A 350 -13.28 -20.15 -3.10
C LEU A 350 -14.74 -19.67 -3.11
N HIS A 351 -15.38 -19.54 -1.94
CA HIS A 351 -16.77 -19.09 -1.85
C HIS A 351 -16.97 -17.69 -2.46
N HIS A 352 -16.06 -16.76 -2.19
CA HIS A 352 -16.15 -15.42 -2.76
C HIS A 352 -15.85 -15.39 -4.27
N MET A 353 -14.96 -16.25 -4.76
CA MET A 353 -14.76 -16.40 -6.20
C MET A 353 -16.03 -16.90 -6.89
N ILE A 354 -16.71 -17.90 -6.31
CA ILE A 354 -18.01 -18.41 -6.80
C ILE A 354 -19.07 -17.31 -6.75
N LEU A 355 -19.11 -16.49 -5.69
CA LEU A 355 -20.06 -15.38 -5.57
C LEU A 355 -19.87 -14.37 -6.71
N LEU A 356 -18.64 -13.92 -6.98
CA LEU A 356 -18.40 -12.90 -7.99
C LEU A 356 -18.62 -13.41 -9.42
N THR A 357 -18.34 -14.69 -9.68
CA THR A 357 -18.61 -15.31 -10.99
C THR A 357 -20.11 -15.53 -11.22
N SER A 358 -20.84 -15.89 -10.16
CA SER A 358 -22.28 -16.20 -10.25
C SER A 358 -23.17 -14.95 -10.24
N PHE A 359 -22.72 -13.86 -9.63
CA PHE A 359 -23.52 -12.65 -9.45
C PHE A 359 -22.79 -11.40 -9.97
N PRO A 360 -22.83 -11.12 -11.29
CA PRO A 360 -22.15 -9.97 -11.90
C PRO A 360 -22.50 -8.62 -11.28
N ARG A 361 -23.75 -8.45 -10.81
CA ARG A 361 -24.19 -7.22 -10.13
C ARG A 361 -23.45 -6.98 -8.81
N VAL A 362 -23.10 -8.04 -8.07
CA VAL A 362 -22.31 -7.93 -6.84
C VAL A 362 -20.89 -7.51 -7.18
N SER A 363 -20.28 -8.15 -8.19
CA SER A 363 -18.95 -7.80 -8.70
C SER A 363 -18.88 -6.33 -9.13
N SER A 364 -19.81 -5.86 -9.97
CA SER A 364 -19.83 -4.46 -10.42
C SER A 364 -20.13 -3.47 -9.28
N ALA A 365 -20.96 -3.82 -8.31
CA ALA A 365 -21.23 -2.97 -7.15
C ALA A 365 -19.97 -2.81 -6.27
N LEU A 366 -19.27 -3.91 -6.03
CA LEU A 366 -18.03 -3.94 -5.26
C LEU A 366 -16.94 -3.08 -5.93
N GLY A 367 -16.74 -3.27 -7.24
CA GLY A 367 -15.81 -2.46 -8.03
C GLY A 367 -16.11 -0.96 -7.99
N ARG A 368 -17.38 -0.57 -8.16
CA ARG A 368 -17.79 0.84 -8.09
C ARG A 368 -17.53 1.47 -6.72
N ARG A 369 -17.81 0.74 -5.63
CA ARG A 369 -17.55 1.23 -4.26
C ARG A 369 -16.06 1.30 -3.96
N GLY A 370 -15.27 0.34 -4.45
CA GLY A 370 -13.82 0.40 -4.43
C GLY A 370 -13.26 1.64 -5.12
N ALA A 371 -13.74 1.95 -6.33
CA ALA A 371 -13.33 3.15 -7.07
C ALA A 371 -13.71 4.44 -6.32
N ALA A 372 -14.94 4.53 -5.81
CA ALA A 372 -15.39 5.69 -5.04
C ALA A 372 -14.54 5.90 -3.77
N HIS A 373 -14.17 4.82 -3.07
CA HIS A 373 -13.25 4.90 -1.93
C HIS A 373 -11.86 5.41 -2.34
N VAL A 374 -11.30 4.91 -3.45
CA VAL A 374 -10.00 5.35 -3.96
C VAL A 374 -10.02 6.82 -4.39
N GLU A 375 -11.07 7.25 -5.08
CA GLU A 375 -11.24 8.65 -5.49
C GLU A 375 -11.28 9.61 -4.29
N THR A 376 -11.97 9.22 -3.22
CA THR A 376 -12.15 10.05 -2.03
C THR A 376 -10.96 10.04 -1.08
N CYS A 377 -10.26 8.91 -0.92
CA CYS A 377 -9.24 8.74 0.12
C CYS A 377 -7.80 8.67 -0.40
N HIS A 378 -7.60 8.26 -1.66
CA HIS A 378 -6.28 7.96 -2.22
C HIS A 378 -5.86 8.92 -3.33
N CYS A 379 -6.65 9.95 -3.66
CA CYS A 379 -6.31 10.91 -4.70
C CYS A 379 -4.94 11.55 -4.49
N VAL A 380 -4.07 11.48 -5.52
CA VAL A 380 -2.70 12.03 -5.48
C VAL A 380 -2.65 13.50 -5.04
N LYS A 381 -3.60 14.34 -5.47
CA LYS A 381 -3.64 15.76 -5.09
C LYS A 381 -3.86 15.96 -3.59
N GLN A 382 -4.76 15.17 -3.00
CA GLN A 382 -5.03 15.25 -1.57
C GLN A 382 -3.86 14.70 -0.75
N ALA A 383 -3.27 13.59 -1.18
CA ALA A 383 -2.08 13.04 -0.54
C ALA A 383 -0.90 14.03 -0.62
N GLY A 384 -0.64 14.59 -1.81
CA GLY A 384 0.40 15.59 -2.05
C GLY A 384 0.23 16.83 -1.19
N LYS A 385 -0.99 17.36 -1.06
CA LYS A 385 -1.27 18.47 -0.14
C LYS A 385 -0.94 18.10 1.32
N LYS A 386 -1.37 16.92 1.79
CA LYS A 386 -1.07 16.46 3.17
C LYS A 386 0.44 16.32 3.41
N TYR A 387 1.18 15.81 2.42
CA TYR A 387 2.64 15.78 2.48
C TYR A 387 3.24 17.18 2.53
N TRP A 388 2.79 18.09 1.67
CA TRP A 388 3.29 19.45 1.64
C TRP A 388 3.06 20.19 2.96
N ASP A 389 1.82 20.14 3.49
CA ASP A 389 1.47 20.74 4.78
C ASP A 389 2.35 20.17 5.91
N LEU A 390 2.60 18.85 5.92
CA LEU A 390 3.48 18.20 6.88
C LEU A 390 4.93 18.68 6.75
N LEU A 391 5.44 18.81 5.53
CA LEU A 391 6.80 19.26 5.27
C LEU A 391 6.99 20.70 5.75
N CYS A 392 6.06 21.61 5.43
CA CYS A 392 6.08 22.98 5.95
C CYS A 392 6.06 23.01 7.48
N ALA A 393 5.22 22.19 8.12
CA ALA A 393 5.15 22.09 9.59
C ALA A 393 6.37 21.39 10.23
N SER A 394 7.25 20.80 9.42
CA SER A 394 8.48 20.13 9.87
C SER A 394 9.74 20.96 9.59
N CYS A 395 9.58 22.18 9.06
CA CYS A 395 10.66 23.15 8.86
C CYS A 395 10.83 23.98 10.13
N ILE A 396 11.63 23.46 11.06
CA ILE A 396 12.11 24.17 12.25
C ILE A 396 13.61 23.91 12.36
#